data_AF-A0A2D7H2H8-F1
#
_entry.id   AF-A0A2D7H2H8-F1
#
_cell.length_a   1.000
_cell.length_b   1.000
_cell.length_c   1.000
_cell.angle_alpha   90.00
_cell.angle_beta   90.00
_cell.angle_gamma   90.00
#
_symmetry.space_group_name_H-M   'P 1'
#
loop_
_entity.id
_entity.type
_entity.pdbx_description
1 polymer ?
#
loop_
_entity_poly.entity_id
_entity_poly.type
_entity_poly.pdbx_seq_one_letter_code
_entity_poly.pdbx_strand_id
1 'polypeptide(L)'
;MSIGLILVAIVSISGSGTMQPICTQEDFQLSIGNSTQGDTAFIAQAVFDDYLEQLITLEQEYSREDDMDTPPAGDLMQQLSKEQAGDDLFDTLLSSLAALNEGPQWKISIANLRRTVLLRAREAKNPWQGVVWLDISNMPADAVVRVDLFLQNNIDEDRTDRYYGIAMQTLGDSEKCRTFEKQAMQRWGTFLKLITPYLNEKIIVHLYPQIDRGKHVHRVKDWITTHIQDEDTLASARQQFKLWNSLHEKLNQTIVELVVRARSELGFDPWSRGCGQPVGSLAYKLKNELLQKSAEIQEFNNTTTHLILHLLTQKQRQQFEEE
;
A
#
# COMPACT_ATOMS: atom_id res chain seq x y z
N MET A 1 6.30 -31.53 39.70
CA MET A 1 5.78 -31.65 38.33
C MET A 1 5.78 -30.26 37.74
N SER A 2 6.80 -29.97 36.93
CA SER A 2 7.06 -28.64 36.36
C SER A 2 6.17 -28.42 35.16
N ILE A 3 5.43 -27.33 35.17
CA ILE A 3 4.70 -26.79 34.03
C ILE A 3 5.75 -26.16 33.12
N GLY A 4 6.02 -26.80 31.97
CA GLY A 4 6.90 -26.27 30.95
C GLY A 4 6.25 -25.05 30.29
N LEU A 5 6.74 -23.86 30.64
CA LEU A 5 6.50 -22.65 29.86
C LEU A 5 7.21 -22.82 28.50
N ILE A 6 6.43 -23.03 27.44
CA ILE A 6 6.89 -22.77 26.08
C ILE A 6 6.82 -21.25 25.91
N LEU A 7 7.97 -20.59 26.08
CA LEU A 7 8.17 -19.21 25.64
C LEU A 7 8.12 -19.21 24.11
N VAL A 8 6.96 -18.85 23.54
CA VAL A 8 6.90 -18.36 22.16
C VAL A 8 7.51 -16.96 22.19
N ALA A 9 8.79 -16.87 21.83
CA ALA A 9 9.45 -15.60 21.59
C ALA A 9 8.82 -14.97 20.36
N ILE A 10 7.84 -14.08 20.57
CA ILE A 10 7.37 -13.16 19.55
C ILE A 10 8.54 -12.18 19.34
N VAL A 11 9.37 -12.45 18.33
CA VAL A 11 10.32 -11.47 17.83
C VAL A 11 9.47 -10.41 17.13
N SER A 12 9.15 -9.36 17.87
CA SER A 12 8.64 -8.11 17.29
C SER A 12 9.77 -7.50 16.46
N ILE A 13 9.80 -7.87 15.18
CA ILE A 13 10.72 -7.32 14.19
C ILE A 13 10.20 -5.93 13.81
N SER A 14 10.63 -4.93 14.56
CA SER A 14 10.57 -3.53 14.15
C SER A 14 12.01 -3.03 14.06
N GLY A 15 12.60 -3.20 12.88
CA GLY A 15 13.92 -2.71 12.55
C GLY A 15 14.08 -2.70 11.03
N SER A 16 14.39 -1.55 10.47
CA SER A 16 14.91 -1.40 9.12
C SER A 16 16.12 -2.33 8.94
N GLY A 17 15.92 -3.51 8.37
CA GLY A 17 16.97 -4.54 8.28
C GLY A 17 16.52 -5.96 7.94
N THR A 18 15.22 -6.27 7.97
CA THR A 18 14.76 -7.62 7.67
C THR A 18 14.56 -7.87 6.19
N MET A 19 14.87 -9.09 5.78
CA MET A 19 14.70 -9.59 4.42
C MET A 19 13.24 -9.43 4.00
N GLN A 20 12.96 -9.16 2.74
CA GLN A 20 11.60 -9.19 2.21
C GLN A 20 11.64 -10.01 0.91
N PRO A 21 10.61 -10.84 0.64
CA PRO A 21 9.39 -11.05 1.39
C PRO A 21 9.59 -11.86 2.67
N ILE A 22 8.75 -11.60 3.67
CA ILE A 22 8.59 -12.48 4.84
C ILE A 22 7.16 -12.99 4.84
N CYS A 23 6.99 -14.29 4.67
CA CYS A 23 5.75 -14.96 5.01
C CYS A 23 5.69 -15.13 6.53
N THR A 24 4.83 -14.37 7.21
CA THR A 24 4.71 -14.48 8.67
C THR A 24 3.81 -15.65 9.06
N GLN A 25 3.92 -16.13 10.31
CA GLN A 25 3.00 -17.14 10.84
C GLN A 25 1.53 -16.69 10.72
N GLU A 26 1.24 -15.40 10.90
CA GLU A 26 -0.11 -14.85 10.74
C GLU A 26 -0.59 -15.00 9.29
N ASP A 27 0.24 -14.64 8.31
CA ASP A 27 -0.10 -14.76 6.89
C ASP A 27 -0.36 -16.20 6.48
N PHE A 28 0.52 -17.10 6.93
CA PHE A 28 0.40 -18.53 6.71
C PHE A 28 -0.91 -19.08 7.32
N GLN A 29 -1.22 -18.74 8.57
CA GLN A 29 -2.43 -19.25 9.23
C GLN A 29 -3.72 -18.68 8.62
N LEU A 30 -3.75 -17.39 8.29
CA LEU A 30 -4.91 -16.76 7.65
C LEU A 30 -5.22 -17.37 6.29
N SER A 31 -4.19 -17.72 5.52
CA SER A 31 -4.34 -18.23 4.15
C SER A 31 -4.47 -19.76 4.11
N ILE A 32 -3.58 -20.47 4.79
CA ILE A 32 -3.42 -21.93 4.73
C ILE A 32 -4.11 -22.63 5.91
N GLY A 33 -4.01 -22.07 7.12
CA GLY A 33 -4.47 -22.70 8.37
C GLY A 33 -5.93 -23.15 8.33
N ASN A 34 -6.82 -22.30 7.82
CA ASN A 34 -8.25 -22.62 7.68
C ASN A 34 -8.57 -23.66 6.58
N SER A 35 -7.59 -23.98 5.74
CA SER A 35 -7.75 -24.81 4.54
C SER A 35 -7.28 -26.26 4.74
N THR A 36 -6.81 -26.61 5.95
CA THR A 36 -6.20 -27.92 6.23
C THR A 36 -6.92 -28.68 7.34
N GLN A 37 -6.97 -30.01 7.22
CA GLN A 37 -7.36 -30.93 8.28
C GLN A 37 -6.44 -32.14 8.27
N GLY A 38 -6.22 -32.76 9.43
CA GLY A 38 -5.42 -33.99 9.56
C GLY A 38 -3.96 -33.81 9.10
N ASP A 39 -3.42 -34.82 8.42
CA ASP A 39 -1.99 -34.90 8.08
C ASP A 39 -1.50 -33.77 7.17
N THR A 40 -2.36 -33.23 6.30
CA THR A 40 -2.02 -32.09 5.43
C THR A 40 -1.73 -30.83 6.26
N ALA A 41 -2.42 -30.62 7.38
CA ALA A 41 -2.19 -29.48 8.27
C ALA A 41 -0.81 -29.59 8.94
N PHE A 42 -0.48 -30.78 9.43
CA PHE A 42 0.78 -31.06 10.08
C PHE A 42 1.96 -30.90 9.12
N ILE A 43 1.87 -31.48 7.92
CA ILE A 43 2.94 -31.37 6.92
C ILE A 43 3.09 -29.92 6.44
N ALA A 44 1.99 -29.20 6.20
CA ALA A 44 2.05 -27.80 5.79
C ALA A 44 2.74 -26.91 6.84
N GLN A 45 2.46 -27.12 8.13
CA GLN A 45 3.15 -26.40 9.20
C GLN A 45 4.63 -26.76 9.25
N ALA A 46 5.00 -28.04 9.11
CA ALA A 46 6.41 -28.45 9.09
C ALA A 46 7.19 -27.83 7.91
N VAL A 47 6.57 -27.74 6.73
CA VAL A 47 7.14 -27.05 5.56
C VAL A 47 7.32 -25.56 5.84
N PHE A 48 6.37 -24.93 6.54
CA PHE A 48 6.48 -23.52 6.92
C PHE A 48 7.56 -23.27 7.97
N ASP A 49 7.68 -24.13 8.98
CA ASP A 49 8.72 -24.04 10.02
C ASP A 49 10.13 -24.16 9.39
N ASP A 50 10.31 -25.07 8.42
CA ASP A 50 11.55 -25.22 7.65
C ASP A 50 11.88 -23.96 6.83
N TYR A 51 10.88 -23.34 6.18
CA TYR A 51 11.05 -22.05 5.51
C TYR A 51 11.54 -20.95 6.47
N LEU A 52 10.99 -20.87 7.68
CA LEU A 52 11.42 -19.87 8.67
C LEU A 52 12.86 -20.12 9.14
N GLU A 53 13.25 -21.38 9.33
CA GLU A 53 14.63 -21.73 9.68
C GLU A 53 15.61 -21.33 8.57
N GLN A 54 15.29 -21.65 7.31
CA GLN A 54 16.09 -21.24 6.15
C GLN A 54 16.19 -19.72 6.01
N LEU A 55 15.09 -18.99 6.26
CA LEU A 55 15.09 -17.52 6.23
C LEU A 55 16.04 -16.93 7.29
N ILE A 56 16.05 -17.49 8.50
CA ILE A 56 16.96 -17.07 9.58
C ILE A 56 18.42 -17.35 9.20
N THR A 57 18.70 -18.53 8.62
CA THR A 57 20.05 -18.87 8.14
C THR A 57 20.52 -17.87 7.08
N LEU A 58 19.67 -17.59 6.09
CA LEU A 58 19.97 -16.64 5.03
C LEU A 58 20.19 -15.22 5.57
N GLU A 59 19.37 -14.77 6.53
CA GLU A 59 19.60 -13.48 7.19
C GLU A 59 20.97 -13.40 7.90
N GLN A 60 21.38 -14.47 8.58
CA GLN A 60 22.67 -14.53 9.26
C GLN A 60 23.87 -14.54 8.30
N GLU A 61 23.72 -15.15 7.13
CA GLU A 61 24.78 -15.17 6.09
C GLU A 61 25.04 -13.76 5.57
N TYR A 62 24.00 -13.03 5.17
CA TYR A 62 24.16 -11.66 4.67
C TYR A 62 24.60 -10.67 5.75
N SER A 63 24.24 -10.87 7.03
CA SER A 63 24.70 -10.01 8.13
C SER A 63 26.19 -10.16 8.47
N ARG A 64 26.86 -11.22 8.00
CA ARG A 64 28.32 -11.39 8.18
C ARG A 64 29.14 -10.68 7.11
N GLU A 65 28.48 -10.21 6.04
CA GLU A 65 29.11 -9.57 4.88
C GLU A 65 28.96 -8.03 4.86
N ASP A 66 28.44 -7.41 5.93
CA ASP A 66 28.35 -5.96 6.04
C ASP A 66 29.76 -5.34 6.23
N ASP A 67 30.40 -4.99 5.11
CA ASP A 67 31.69 -4.29 5.08
C ASP A 67 31.45 -2.77 5.24
N MET A 68 31.97 -2.17 6.32
CA MET A 68 31.69 -0.77 6.72
C MET A 68 32.13 0.30 5.70
N ASP A 69 32.89 -0.07 4.67
CA ASP A 69 33.42 0.84 3.65
C ASP A 69 32.63 0.81 2.32
N THR A 70 31.51 0.08 2.27
CA THR A 70 30.70 -0.03 1.04
C THR A 70 30.00 1.29 0.72
N PRO A 71 30.09 1.81 -0.52
CA PRO A 71 29.36 3.03 -0.89
C PRO A 71 27.84 2.79 -0.83
N PRO A 72 27.01 3.82 -0.59
CA PRO A 72 25.56 3.65 -0.41
C PRO A 72 24.83 2.91 -1.54
N ALA A 73 25.35 2.98 -2.78
CA ALA A 73 24.81 2.23 -3.90
C ALA A 73 25.18 0.73 -3.87
N GLY A 74 26.35 0.39 -3.30
CA GLY A 74 26.78 -0.99 -3.07
C GLY A 74 25.89 -1.69 -2.04
N ASP A 75 25.57 -1.01 -0.92
CA ASP A 75 24.65 -1.52 0.11
C ASP A 75 23.28 -1.88 -0.48
N LEU A 76 22.77 -1.04 -1.39
CA LEU A 76 21.50 -1.30 -2.08
C LEU A 76 21.56 -2.55 -2.97
N MET A 77 22.67 -2.81 -3.66
CA MET A 77 22.81 -4.00 -4.50
C MET A 77 22.97 -5.27 -3.68
N GLN A 78 23.66 -5.21 -2.54
CA GLN A 78 23.72 -6.33 -1.59
C GLN A 78 22.34 -6.62 -1.01
N GLN A 79 21.59 -5.59 -0.63
CA GLN A 79 20.20 -5.74 -0.18
C GLN A 79 19.28 -6.29 -1.27
N LEU A 80 19.46 -5.89 -2.53
CA LEU A 80 18.72 -6.46 -3.67
C LEU A 80 18.97 -7.97 -3.77
N SER A 81 20.24 -8.39 -3.74
CA SER A 81 20.63 -9.81 -3.75
C SER A 81 20.01 -10.58 -2.58
N LYS A 82 20.07 -10.02 -1.36
CA LYS A 82 19.46 -10.60 -0.16
C LYS A 82 17.96 -10.84 -0.34
N GLU A 83 17.24 -9.87 -0.88
CA GLU A 83 15.80 -10.01 -1.11
C GLU A 83 15.46 -10.93 -2.29
N GLN A 84 16.32 -11.06 -3.30
CA GLN A 84 16.15 -12.05 -4.37
C GLN A 84 16.27 -13.48 -3.84
N ALA A 85 17.27 -13.75 -2.99
CA ALA A 85 17.38 -15.03 -2.32
C ALA A 85 16.16 -15.32 -1.40
N GLY A 86 15.60 -14.27 -0.77
CA GLY A 86 14.34 -14.38 -0.02
C GLY A 86 13.13 -14.76 -0.88
N ASP A 87 13.04 -14.27 -2.12
CA ASP A 87 12.01 -14.69 -3.09
C ASP A 87 12.15 -16.16 -3.45
N ASP A 88 13.37 -16.63 -3.72
CA ASP A 88 13.62 -18.03 -4.07
C ASP A 88 13.18 -18.99 -2.95
N LEU A 89 13.44 -18.63 -1.69
CA LEU A 89 12.96 -19.36 -0.53
C LEU A 89 11.42 -19.35 -0.43
N PHE A 90 10.81 -18.19 -0.69
CA PHE A 90 9.34 -18.09 -0.65
C PHE A 90 8.69 -18.89 -1.78
N ASP A 91 9.24 -18.87 -2.99
CA ASP A 91 8.77 -19.70 -4.10
C ASP A 91 8.95 -21.19 -3.84
N THR A 92 10.01 -21.57 -3.13
CA THR A 92 10.23 -22.95 -2.66
C THR A 92 9.16 -23.37 -1.65
N LEU A 93 8.83 -22.51 -0.69
CA LEU A 93 7.70 -22.72 0.24
C LEU A 93 6.40 -22.96 -0.53
N LEU A 94 6.05 -22.06 -1.46
CA LEU A 94 4.79 -22.15 -2.20
C LEU A 94 4.73 -23.39 -3.10
N SER A 95 5.85 -23.76 -3.71
CA SER A 95 5.96 -24.98 -4.53
C SER A 95 5.79 -26.25 -3.68
N SER A 96 6.39 -26.26 -2.49
CA SER A 96 6.26 -27.36 -1.52
C SER A 96 4.82 -27.51 -1.05
N LEU A 97 4.16 -26.40 -0.72
CA LEU A 97 2.73 -26.39 -0.37
C LEU A 97 1.87 -26.88 -1.54
N ALA A 98 2.16 -26.47 -2.78
CA ALA A 98 1.40 -26.88 -3.97
C ALA A 98 1.47 -28.39 -4.22
N ALA A 99 2.57 -29.04 -3.85
CA ALA A 99 2.74 -30.50 -3.98
C ALA A 99 1.89 -31.30 -2.96
N LEU A 100 1.44 -30.67 -1.86
CA LEU A 100 0.68 -31.36 -0.81
C LEU A 100 -0.77 -31.67 -1.22
N ASN A 101 -1.37 -30.84 -2.08
CA ASN A 101 -2.78 -30.98 -2.46
C ASN A 101 -3.06 -30.27 -3.80
N GLU A 102 -3.78 -30.92 -4.72
CA GLU A 102 -4.12 -30.35 -6.03
C GLU A 102 -5.52 -29.68 -6.06
N GLY A 103 -6.22 -29.69 -4.94
CA GLY A 103 -7.59 -29.20 -4.78
C GLY A 103 -7.74 -27.72 -5.16
N PRO A 104 -8.84 -27.31 -5.81
CA PRO A 104 -9.04 -25.91 -6.23
C PRO A 104 -8.98 -24.90 -5.08
N GLN A 105 -9.55 -25.24 -3.93
CA GLN A 105 -9.51 -24.37 -2.74
C GLN A 105 -8.09 -24.21 -2.21
N TRP A 106 -7.30 -25.28 -2.21
CA TRP A 106 -5.90 -25.25 -1.79
C TRP A 106 -5.06 -24.32 -2.68
N LYS A 107 -5.24 -24.41 -4.00
CA LYS A 107 -4.57 -23.52 -4.96
C LYS A 107 -4.94 -22.05 -4.74
N ILE A 108 -6.21 -21.77 -4.44
CA ILE A 108 -6.66 -20.41 -4.10
C ILE A 108 -6.00 -19.93 -2.79
N SER A 109 -5.89 -20.78 -1.78
CA SER A 109 -5.23 -20.45 -0.52
C SER A 109 -3.74 -20.12 -0.69
N ILE A 110 -3.02 -20.88 -1.53
CA ILE A 110 -1.63 -20.58 -1.90
C ILE A 110 -1.54 -19.25 -2.66
N ALA A 111 -2.42 -19.02 -3.64
CA ALA A 111 -2.45 -17.75 -4.38
C ALA A 111 -2.75 -16.55 -3.47
N ASN A 112 -3.63 -16.70 -2.49
CA ASN A 112 -3.89 -15.67 -1.49
C ASN A 112 -2.66 -15.40 -0.63
N LEU A 113 -1.97 -16.44 -0.16
CA LEU A 113 -0.74 -16.29 0.61
C LEU A 113 0.33 -15.53 -0.20
N ARG A 114 0.59 -15.97 -1.43
CA ARG A 114 1.55 -15.32 -2.34
C ARG A 114 1.20 -13.85 -2.52
N ARG A 115 -0.06 -13.57 -2.85
CA ARG A 115 -0.55 -12.21 -3.11
C ARG A 115 -0.33 -11.29 -1.90
N THR A 116 -0.72 -11.73 -0.70
CA THR A 116 -0.56 -10.92 0.52
C THR A 116 0.90 -10.63 0.81
N VAL A 117 1.76 -11.65 0.73
CA VAL A 117 3.19 -11.52 1.01
C VAL A 117 3.90 -10.62 -0.02
N LEU A 118 3.66 -10.84 -1.31
CA LEU A 118 4.30 -10.05 -2.38
C LEU A 118 3.82 -8.59 -2.39
N LEU A 119 2.54 -8.32 -2.13
CA LEU A 119 2.04 -6.93 -2.05
C LEU A 119 2.69 -6.18 -0.88
N ARG A 120 2.82 -6.80 0.30
CA ARG A 120 3.51 -6.18 1.45
C ARG A 120 4.99 -5.92 1.18
N ALA A 121 5.67 -6.87 0.54
CA ALA A 121 7.08 -6.70 0.17
C ALA A 121 7.29 -5.46 -0.74
N ARG A 122 6.33 -5.18 -1.62
CA ARG A 122 6.35 -3.96 -2.45
C ARG A 122 6.17 -2.68 -1.65
N GLU A 123 5.34 -2.69 -0.61
CA GLU A 123 5.10 -1.52 0.24
C GLU A 123 6.29 -1.20 1.15
N ALA A 124 6.96 -2.22 1.71
CA ALA A 124 8.00 -2.06 2.73
C ALA A 124 9.21 -1.23 2.27
N LYS A 125 9.56 -1.27 0.98
CA LYS A 125 10.69 -0.51 0.40
C LYS A 125 10.31 0.15 -0.92
N ASN A 126 9.17 0.85 -0.94
CA ASN A 126 8.72 1.60 -2.09
C ASN A 126 9.35 3.02 -2.11
N PRO A 127 10.25 3.36 -3.06
CA PRO A 127 10.74 4.74 -3.18
C PRO A 127 9.65 5.72 -3.60
N TRP A 128 8.57 5.23 -4.21
CA TRP A 128 7.42 6.02 -4.63
C TRP A 128 6.32 5.96 -3.57
N GLN A 129 6.53 6.64 -2.44
CA GLN A 129 5.66 6.63 -1.25
C GLN A 129 4.18 6.97 -1.53
N GLY A 130 3.90 7.65 -2.65
CA GLY A 130 2.53 7.93 -3.08
C GLY A 130 1.76 6.68 -3.57
N VAL A 131 2.47 5.63 -3.96
CA VAL A 131 1.94 4.46 -4.67
C VAL A 131 1.57 3.36 -3.69
N VAL A 132 0.31 2.92 -3.77
CA VAL A 132 -0.25 1.85 -2.93
C VAL A 132 -0.49 0.60 -3.78
N TRP A 133 -0.10 -0.56 -3.24
CA TRP A 133 -0.28 -1.87 -3.85
C TRP A 133 -1.32 -2.67 -3.04
N LEU A 134 -2.58 -2.46 -3.37
CA LEU A 134 -3.68 -2.89 -2.52
C LEU A 134 -4.00 -4.39 -2.64
N ASP A 135 -4.12 -5.06 -1.50
CA ASP A 135 -4.73 -6.39 -1.36
C ASP A 135 -6.27 -6.29 -1.27
N ILE A 136 -7.01 -6.91 -2.20
CA ILE A 136 -8.49 -7.01 -2.17
C ILE A 136 -8.92 -8.43 -1.80
N SER A 137 -9.51 -8.61 -0.61
CA SER A 137 -9.84 -9.94 -0.07
C SER A 137 -11.07 -10.61 -0.74
N ASN A 138 -12.02 -9.83 -1.26
CA ASN A 138 -13.31 -10.34 -1.76
C ASN A 138 -13.36 -10.44 -3.30
N MET A 139 -12.26 -10.84 -3.92
CA MET A 139 -12.19 -11.03 -5.37
C MET A 139 -12.73 -12.41 -5.79
N PRO A 140 -13.41 -12.52 -6.95
CA PRO A 140 -13.68 -13.81 -7.57
C PRO A 140 -12.39 -14.62 -7.80
N ALA A 141 -12.48 -15.95 -7.75
CA ALA A 141 -11.30 -16.82 -7.84
C ALA A 141 -10.47 -16.61 -9.13
N ASP A 142 -11.13 -16.36 -10.27
CA ASP A 142 -10.45 -16.06 -11.53
C ASP A 142 -9.65 -14.73 -11.46
N ALA A 143 -10.14 -13.77 -10.69
CA ALA A 143 -9.47 -12.49 -10.47
C ALA A 143 -8.27 -12.64 -9.53
N VAL A 144 -8.42 -13.44 -8.46
CA VAL A 144 -7.31 -13.81 -7.56
C VAL A 144 -6.18 -14.40 -8.38
N VAL A 145 -6.47 -15.38 -9.25
CA VAL A 145 -5.44 -16.03 -10.10
C VAL A 145 -4.79 -15.04 -11.07
N ARG A 146 -5.55 -14.13 -11.68
CA ARG A 146 -4.98 -13.10 -12.57
C ARG A 146 -4.03 -12.16 -11.84
N VAL A 147 -4.42 -11.70 -10.65
CA VAL A 147 -3.58 -10.83 -9.83
C VAL A 147 -2.34 -11.58 -9.37
N ASP A 148 -2.50 -12.80 -8.88
CA ASP A 148 -1.40 -13.66 -8.44
C ASP A 148 -0.36 -13.88 -9.55
N LEU A 149 -0.80 -14.25 -10.75
CA LEU A 149 0.06 -14.43 -11.92
C LEU A 149 0.79 -13.13 -12.30
N PHE A 150 0.10 -11.99 -12.23
CA PHE A 150 0.75 -10.69 -12.45
C PHE A 150 1.84 -10.43 -11.41
N LEU A 151 1.58 -10.70 -10.13
CA LEU A 151 2.56 -10.48 -9.06
C LEU A 151 3.79 -11.35 -9.25
N GLN A 152 3.58 -12.64 -9.52
CA GLN A 152 4.65 -13.61 -9.77
C GLN A 152 5.51 -13.20 -10.98
N ASN A 153 4.90 -12.84 -12.11
CA ASN A 153 5.64 -12.51 -13.32
C ASN A 153 6.40 -11.17 -13.26
N ASN A 154 6.16 -10.34 -12.24
CA ASN A 154 6.71 -8.98 -12.17
C ASN A 154 7.54 -8.74 -10.89
N ILE A 155 7.76 -9.74 -10.02
CA ILE A 155 8.42 -9.49 -8.74
C ILE A 155 9.89 -9.08 -8.90
N ASP A 156 10.64 -9.77 -9.75
CA ASP A 156 12.06 -9.48 -10.00
C ASP A 156 12.26 -8.10 -10.62
N GLU A 157 11.48 -7.80 -11.67
CA GLU A 157 11.49 -6.50 -12.34
C GLU A 157 11.05 -5.39 -11.38
N ASP A 158 10.02 -5.64 -10.55
CA ASP A 158 9.59 -4.69 -9.54
C ASP A 158 10.68 -4.33 -8.54
N ARG A 159 11.32 -5.35 -7.97
CA ARG A 159 12.36 -5.14 -6.99
C ARG A 159 13.57 -4.45 -7.62
N THR A 160 13.98 -4.89 -8.80
CA THR A 160 15.06 -4.27 -9.57
C THR A 160 14.80 -2.77 -9.76
N ASP A 161 13.63 -2.40 -10.28
CA ASP A 161 13.30 -0.99 -10.53
C ASP A 161 13.28 -0.16 -9.24
N ARG A 162 12.81 -0.72 -8.11
CA ARG A 162 12.83 -0.03 -6.81
C ARG A 162 14.25 0.27 -6.35
N TYR A 163 15.11 -0.75 -6.33
CA TYR A 163 16.49 -0.63 -5.85
C TYR A 163 17.34 0.25 -6.75
N TYR A 164 17.26 0.05 -8.07
CA TYR A 164 17.98 0.90 -9.01
C TYR A 164 17.41 2.33 -9.04
N GLY A 165 16.10 2.51 -8.89
CA GLY A 165 15.48 3.83 -8.73
C GLY A 165 16.09 4.60 -7.55
N ILE A 166 16.20 3.97 -6.38
CA ILE A 166 16.84 4.56 -5.18
C ILE A 166 18.32 4.85 -5.46
N ALA A 167 19.05 3.89 -6.03
CA ALA A 167 20.48 4.06 -6.29
C ALA A 167 20.75 5.24 -7.24
N MET A 168 20.00 5.34 -8.35
CA MET A 168 20.13 6.43 -9.31
C MET A 168 19.73 7.78 -8.71
N GLN A 169 18.73 7.80 -7.82
CA GLN A 169 18.37 9.00 -7.08
C GLN A 169 19.53 9.48 -6.19
N THR A 170 20.15 8.57 -5.44
CA THR A 170 21.31 8.87 -4.57
C THR A 170 22.52 9.36 -5.35
N LEU A 171 22.76 8.79 -6.54
CA LEU A 171 23.85 9.19 -7.44
C LEU A 171 23.57 10.48 -8.22
N GLY A 172 22.35 11.02 -8.17
CA GLY A 172 21.94 12.21 -8.92
C GLY A 172 21.66 11.96 -10.41
N ASP A 173 21.62 10.71 -10.86
CA ASP A 173 21.26 10.34 -12.24
C ASP A 173 19.73 10.37 -12.41
N SER A 174 19.22 11.59 -12.58
CA SER A 174 17.78 11.83 -12.67
C SER A 174 17.15 11.19 -13.92
N GLU A 175 17.91 10.95 -14.99
CA GLU A 175 17.40 10.33 -16.22
C GLU A 175 17.15 8.83 -16.05
N LYS A 176 18.13 8.10 -15.51
CA LYS A 176 17.94 6.68 -15.21
C LYS A 176 16.92 6.47 -14.10
N CYS A 177 16.95 7.30 -13.06
CA CYS A 177 15.92 7.26 -12.02
C CYS A 177 14.51 7.36 -12.63
N ARG A 178 14.25 8.34 -13.52
CA ARG A 178 12.96 8.48 -14.21
C ARG A 178 12.60 7.27 -15.07
N THR A 179 13.59 6.57 -15.61
CA THR A 179 13.35 5.35 -16.40
C THR A 179 12.78 4.24 -15.52
N PHE A 180 13.41 3.99 -14.36
CA PHE A 180 12.93 3.01 -13.38
C PHE A 180 11.58 3.40 -12.77
N GLU A 181 11.38 4.67 -12.46
CA GLU A 181 10.07 5.19 -12.01
C GLU A 181 8.98 4.93 -13.06
N LYS A 182 9.27 5.19 -14.34
CA LYS A 182 8.32 4.95 -15.43
C LYS A 182 7.94 3.48 -15.55
N GLN A 183 8.91 2.56 -15.48
CA GLN A 183 8.65 1.12 -15.55
C GLN A 183 7.75 0.68 -14.38
N ALA A 184 8.05 1.14 -13.16
CA ALA A 184 7.24 0.85 -12.00
C ALA A 184 5.81 1.40 -12.09
N MET A 185 5.64 2.63 -12.56
CA MET A 185 4.31 3.22 -12.70
C MET A 185 3.48 2.55 -13.80
N GLN A 186 4.12 2.06 -14.86
CA GLN A 186 3.46 1.27 -15.90
C GLN A 186 3.00 -0.10 -15.37
N ARG A 187 3.83 -0.76 -14.55
CA ARG A 187 3.45 -2.00 -13.85
C ARG A 187 2.29 -1.73 -12.88
N TRP A 188 2.35 -0.64 -12.12
CA TRP A 188 1.23 -0.21 -11.26
C TRP A 188 -0.06 0.06 -12.07
N GLY A 189 0.03 0.72 -13.22
CA GLY A 189 -1.13 0.96 -14.09
C GLY A 189 -1.74 -0.34 -14.64
N THR A 190 -0.92 -1.36 -14.89
CA THR A 190 -1.38 -2.69 -15.27
C THR A 190 -2.08 -3.38 -14.11
N PHE A 191 -1.49 -3.34 -12.92
CA PHE A 191 -2.11 -3.84 -11.70
C PHE A 191 -3.45 -3.16 -11.40
N LEU A 192 -3.51 -1.83 -11.53
CA LEU A 192 -4.73 -1.06 -11.30
C LEU A 192 -5.88 -1.56 -12.17
N LYS A 193 -5.63 -1.84 -13.46
CA LYS A 193 -6.63 -2.39 -14.39
C LYS A 193 -7.16 -3.75 -13.94
N LEU A 194 -6.33 -4.59 -13.32
CA LEU A 194 -6.74 -5.89 -12.80
C LEU A 194 -7.70 -5.75 -11.61
N ILE A 195 -7.48 -4.73 -10.76
CA ILE A 195 -8.24 -4.57 -9.52
C ILE A 195 -9.44 -3.62 -9.64
N THR A 196 -9.44 -2.72 -10.63
CA THR A 196 -10.51 -1.70 -10.84
C THR A 196 -11.93 -2.26 -10.81
N PRO A 197 -12.23 -3.41 -11.45
CA PRO A 197 -13.59 -3.98 -11.42
C PRO A 197 -14.09 -4.34 -10.01
N TYR A 198 -13.18 -4.44 -9.04
CA TYR A 198 -13.47 -4.85 -7.66
C TYR A 198 -13.32 -3.69 -6.66
N LEU A 199 -13.00 -2.49 -7.14
CA LEU A 199 -12.93 -1.29 -6.30
C LEU A 199 -14.34 -0.79 -5.96
N ASN A 200 -14.51 -0.37 -4.71
CA ASN A 200 -15.66 0.41 -4.26
C ASN A 200 -15.16 1.67 -3.52
N GLU A 201 -16.07 2.57 -3.15
CA GLU A 201 -15.72 3.82 -2.47
C GLU A 201 -14.87 3.63 -1.22
N LYS A 202 -15.18 2.60 -0.40
CA LYS A 202 -14.41 2.29 0.82
C LYS A 202 -13.01 1.77 0.52
N ILE A 203 -12.79 1.20 -0.66
CA ILE A 203 -11.48 0.70 -1.07
C ILE A 203 -10.66 1.81 -1.74
N ILE A 204 -11.30 2.65 -2.56
CA ILE A 204 -10.66 3.76 -3.28
C ILE A 204 -9.95 4.72 -2.31
N VAL A 205 -10.47 4.91 -1.10
CA VAL A 205 -9.82 5.76 -0.08
C VAL A 205 -8.44 5.23 0.34
N HIS A 206 -8.22 3.92 0.30
CA HIS A 206 -6.93 3.30 0.62
C HIS A 206 -5.94 3.37 -0.54
N LEU A 207 -6.44 3.37 -1.79
CA LEU A 207 -5.61 3.45 -2.99
C LEU A 207 -5.02 4.86 -3.22
N TYR A 208 -5.71 5.89 -2.73
CA TYR A 208 -5.31 7.30 -2.83
C TYR A 208 -5.39 8.00 -1.46
N PRO A 209 -4.50 7.66 -0.51
CA PRO A 209 -4.55 8.19 0.85
C PRO A 209 -4.15 9.68 0.92
N GLN A 210 -3.52 10.23 -0.11
CA GLN A 210 -3.10 11.63 -0.19
C GLN A 210 -4.24 12.58 -0.54
N ILE A 211 -5.38 12.06 -0.99
CA ILE A 211 -6.54 12.86 -1.34
C ILE A 211 -7.24 13.30 -0.05
N ASP A 212 -7.46 14.61 0.10
CA ASP A 212 -8.22 15.16 1.22
C ASP A 212 -9.66 14.64 1.18
N ARG A 213 -10.11 14.07 2.30
CA ARG A 213 -11.44 13.50 2.46
C ARG A 213 -12.38 14.41 3.24
N GLY A 214 -11.96 15.63 3.57
CA GLY A 214 -12.74 16.59 4.34
C GLY A 214 -13.02 16.11 5.76
N LYS A 215 -12.04 15.46 6.41
CA LYS A 215 -12.17 14.95 7.79
C LYS A 215 -12.73 16.02 8.74
N HIS A 216 -12.28 17.26 8.60
CA HIS A 216 -12.75 18.37 9.42
C HIS A 216 -14.21 18.76 9.13
N VAL A 217 -14.63 18.79 7.86
CA VAL A 217 -16.03 19.04 7.48
C VAL A 217 -16.94 17.94 8.04
N HIS A 218 -16.52 16.68 7.97
CA HIS A 218 -17.22 15.57 8.60
C HIS A 218 -17.31 15.72 10.13
N ARG A 219 -16.23 16.13 10.79
CA ARG A 219 -16.24 16.39 12.23
C ARG A 219 -17.27 17.47 12.61
N VAL A 220 -17.33 18.58 11.86
CA VAL A 220 -18.33 19.63 12.08
C VAL A 220 -19.75 19.08 11.88
N LYS A 221 -19.97 18.26 10.84
CA LYS A 221 -21.27 17.63 10.58
C LYS A 221 -21.74 16.79 11.76
N ASP A 222 -20.87 15.91 12.23
CA ASP A 222 -21.20 14.96 13.28
C ASP A 222 -21.46 15.70 14.60
N TRP A 223 -20.65 16.74 14.89
CA TRP A 223 -20.86 17.60 16.05
C TRP A 223 -22.21 18.34 15.98
N ILE A 224 -22.52 18.99 14.85
CA ILE A 224 -23.80 19.72 14.67
C ILE A 224 -24.98 18.78 14.81
N THR A 225 -24.92 17.60 14.19
CA THR A 225 -25.99 16.60 14.24
C THR A 225 -26.25 16.11 15.66
N THR A 226 -25.23 16.11 16.52
CA THR A 226 -25.31 15.61 17.89
C THR A 226 -25.73 16.70 18.89
N HIS A 227 -25.26 17.93 18.73
CA HIS A 227 -25.36 18.99 19.74
C HIS A 227 -26.38 20.08 19.44
N ILE A 228 -26.89 20.17 18.21
CA ILE A 228 -27.83 21.20 17.80
C ILE A 228 -29.24 20.61 17.71
N GLN A 229 -30.20 21.26 18.38
CA GLN A 229 -31.62 20.88 18.36
C GLN A 229 -32.48 21.79 17.47
N ASP A 230 -31.93 22.92 17.02
CA ASP A 230 -32.64 23.87 16.17
C ASP A 230 -32.79 23.31 14.75
N GLU A 231 -34.02 23.00 14.34
CA GLU A 231 -34.31 22.35 13.06
C GLU A 231 -33.95 23.22 11.85
N ASP A 232 -34.07 24.54 11.93
CA ASP A 232 -33.70 25.45 10.84
C ASP A 232 -32.17 25.46 10.62
N THR A 233 -31.40 25.48 11.71
CA THR A 233 -29.94 25.34 11.68
C THR A 233 -29.54 23.97 11.15
N LEU A 234 -30.16 22.89 11.63
CA LEU A 234 -29.90 21.53 11.14
C LEU A 234 -30.23 21.39 9.65
N ALA A 235 -31.35 21.93 9.18
CA ALA A 235 -31.74 21.91 7.78
C ALA A 235 -30.74 22.67 6.91
N SER A 236 -30.34 23.88 7.34
CA SER A 236 -29.35 24.70 6.66
C SER A 236 -27.99 24.00 6.58
N ALA A 237 -27.53 23.40 7.68
CA ALA A 237 -26.29 22.64 7.73
C ALA A 237 -26.35 21.42 6.81
N ARG A 238 -27.44 20.63 6.84
CA ARG A 238 -27.65 19.48 5.93
C ARG A 238 -27.59 19.90 4.47
N GLN A 239 -28.15 21.05 4.10
CA GLN A 239 -28.07 21.58 2.73
C GLN A 239 -26.62 21.90 2.33
N GLN A 240 -25.86 22.58 3.20
CA GLN A 240 -24.44 22.87 2.95
C GLN A 240 -23.61 21.59 2.83
N PHE A 241 -23.82 20.61 3.70
CA PHE A 241 -23.12 19.31 3.61
C PHE A 241 -23.46 18.55 2.34
N LYS A 242 -24.72 18.60 1.88
CA LYS A 242 -25.12 17.96 0.63
C LYS A 242 -24.43 18.58 -0.58
N LEU A 243 -24.36 19.92 -0.62
CA LEU A 243 -23.65 20.65 -1.67
C LEU A 243 -22.15 20.33 -1.63
N TRP A 244 -21.55 20.39 -0.44
CA TRP A 244 -20.15 20.06 -0.22
C TRP A 244 -19.83 18.66 -0.71
N ASN A 245 -20.59 17.64 -0.29
CA ASN A 245 -20.32 16.25 -0.64
C ASN A 245 -20.31 16.05 -2.16
N SER A 246 -21.29 16.61 -2.87
CA SER A 246 -21.39 16.47 -4.33
C SER A 246 -20.22 17.13 -5.07
N LEU A 247 -19.81 18.33 -4.65
CA LEU A 247 -18.69 19.03 -5.28
C LEU A 247 -17.34 18.39 -4.93
N HIS A 248 -17.16 18.02 -3.66
CA HIS A 248 -15.96 17.38 -3.15
C HIS A 248 -15.73 16.00 -3.79
N GLU A 249 -16.77 15.21 -4.00
CA GLU A 249 -16.71 13.95 -4.75
C GLU A 249 -16.20 14.17 -6.18
N LYS A 250 -16.74 15.17 -6.87
CA LYS A 250 -16.36 15.50 -8.26
C LYS A 250 -14.91 15.99 -8.36
N LEU A 251 -14.47 16.82 -7.41
CA LEU A 251 -13.08 17.27 -7.33
C LEU A 251 -12.13 16.10 -7.05
N ASN A 252 -12.49 15.21 -6.12
CA ASN A 252 -11.71 14.02 -5.82
C ASN A 252 -11.61 13.07 -7.00
N GLN A 253 -12.70 12.87 -7.75
CA GLN A 253 -12.68 12.07 -8.98
C GLN A 253 -11.70 12.67 -10.01
N THR A 254 -11.71 14.00 -10.18
CA THR A 254 -10.77 14.68 -11.08
C THR A 254 -9.33 14.43 -10.66
N ILE A 255 -9.01 14.53 -9.36
CA ILE A 255 -7.67 14.25 -8.86
C ILE A 255 -7.28 12.78 -9.11
N VAL A 256 -8.19 11.83 -8.86
CA VAL A 256 -7.94 10.40 -9.12
C VAL A 256 -7.60 10.18 -10.59
N GLU A 257 -8.37 10.76 -11.52
CA GLU A 257 -8.12 10.66 -12.96
C GLU A 257 -6.74 11.21 -13.35
N LEU A 258 -6.36 12.37 -12.80
CA LEU A 258 -5.05 12.97 -13.02
C LEU A 258 -3.90 12.12 -12.45
N VAL A 259 -4.09 11.48 -11.30
CA VAL A 259 -3.10 10.56 -10.70
C VAL A 259 -2.94 9.30 -11.54
N VAL A 260 -4.06 8.71 -11.98
CA VAL A 260 -4.04 7.54 -12.86
C VAL A 260 -3.30 7.86 -14.16
N ARG A 261 -3.54 9.05 -14.73
CA ARG A 261 -2.82 9.55 -15.90
C ARG A 261 -1.32 9.76 -15.64
N ALA A 262 -0.96 10.39 -14.52
CA ALA A 262 0.43 10.62 -14.13
C ALA A 262 1.22 9.31 -14.09
N ARG A 263 0.67 8.29 -13.44
CA ARG A 263 1.32 6.99 -13.28
C ARG A 263 1.26 6.16 -14.57
N SER A 264 0.07 5.92 -15.11
CA SER A 264 -0.13 4.94 -16.18
C SER A 264 0.29 5.44 -17.55
N GLU A 265 0.13 6.74 -17.84
CA GLU A 265 0.45 7.31 -19.14
C GLU A 265 1.82 8.00 -19.15
N LEU A 266 2.11 8.80 -18.11
CA LEU A 266 3.31 9.63 -18.06
C LEU A 266 4.46 8.97 -17.29
N GLY A 267 4.20 7.91 -16.52
CA GLY A 267 5.24 7.12 -15.88
C GLY A 267 5.89 7.80 -14.67
N PHE A 268 5.13 8.55 -13.86
CA PHE A 268 5.68 9.11 -12.62
C PHE A 268 4.65 9.14 -11.50
N ASP A 269 5.12 9.09 -10.26
CA ASP A 269 4.26 9.29 -9.10
C ASP A 269 4.18 10.78 -8.73
N PRO A 270 2.99 11.40 -8.78
CA PRO A 270 2.88 12.85 -8.57
C PRO A 270 3.10 13.29 -7.12
N TRP A 271 2.95 12.39 -6.16
CA TRP A 271 3.07 12.69 -4.73
C TRP A 271 4.42 12.31 -4.12
N SER A 272 5.26 11.62 -4.89
CA SER A 272 6.61 11.29 -4.47
C SER A 272 7.57 12.47 -4.70
N ARG A 273 8.57 12.57 -3.82
CA ARG A 273 9.76 13.41 -4.02
C ARG A 273 10.75 12.76 -4.99
N GLY A 274 10.26 11.94 -5.93
CA GLY A 274 11.01 10.98 -6.73
C GLY A 274 12.04 11.59 -7.67
N CYS A 275 12.13 11.08 -8.90
CA CYS A 275 13.27 11.33 -9.80
C CYS A 275 13.30 12.73 -10.44
N GLY A 276 12.44 13.64 -9.98
CA GLY A 276 12.21 14.95 -10.56
C GLY A 276 11.59 14.88 -11.96
N GLN A 277 11.03 15.99 -12.43
CA GLN A 277 10.50 16.11 -13.79
C GLN A 277 11.09 17.35 -14.46
N PRO A 278 11.53 17.27 -15.73
CA PRO A 278 12.06 18.43 -16.44
C PRO A 278 11.03 19.55 -16.48
N VAL A 279 11.47 20.78 -16.19
CA VAL A 279 10.61 21.96 -16.25
C VAL A 279 10.01 22.09 -17.65
N GLY A 280 8.71 22.33 -17.73
CA GLY A 280 7.98 22.47 -19.00
C GLY A 280 7.52 21.15 -19.64
N SER A 281 7.96 20.00 -19.13
CA SER A 281 7.43 18.69 -19.56
C SER A 281 5.94 18.54 -19.22
N LEU A 282 5.26 17.62 -19.91
CA LEU A 282 3.86 17.31 -19.61
C LEU A 282 3.70 16.76 -18.18
N ALA A 283 4.64 15.95 -17.72
CA ALA A 283 4.68 15.43 -16.35
C ALA A 283 4.79 16.56 -15.31
N TYR A 284 5.67 17.54 -15.55
CA TYR A 284 5.80 18.72 -14.70
C TYR A 284 4.50 19.56 -14.65
N LYS A 285 3.86 19.79 -15.81
CA LYS A 285 2.58 20.50 -15.89
C LYS A 285 1.47 19.77 -15.11
N LEU A 286 1.35 18.46 -15.31
CA LEU A 286 0.36 17.63 -14.62
C LEU A 286 0.59 17.59 -13.11
N LYS A 287 1.86 17.53 -12.66
CA LYS A 287 2.20 17.61 -11.24
C LYS A 287 1.76 18.94 -10.63
N ASN A 288 1.97 20.05 -11.32
CA ASN A 288 1.53 21.37 -10.85
C ASN A 288 0.00 21.49 -10.84
N GLU A 289 -0.69 20.95 -11.85
CA GLU A 289 -2.15 20.90 -11.88
C GLU A 289 -2.70 20.09 -10.68
N LEU A 290 -2.10 18.95 -10.37
CA LEU A 290 -2.45 18.16 -9.19
C LEU A 290 -2.25 18.93 -7.89
N LEU A 291 -1.14 19.65 -7.74
CA LEU A 291 -0.90 20.50 -6.57
C LEU A 291 -1.95 21.61 -6.43
N GLN A 292 -2.32 22.25 -7.55
CA GLN A 292 -3.38 23.27 -7.57
C GLN A 292 -4.73 22.67 -7.19
N LYS A 293 -5.11 21.51 -7.74
CA LYS A 293 -6.35 20.82 -7.39
C LYS A 293 -6.42 20.38 -5.94
N SER A 294 -5.31 19.88 -5.39
CA SER A 294 -5.24 19.57 -3.95
C SER A 294 -5.44 20.82 -3.09
N ALA A 295 -4.86 21.96 -3.47
CA ALA A 295 -5.05 23.23 -2.76
C ALA A 295 -6.50 23.75 -2.90
N GLU A 296 -7.11 23.63 -4.08
CA GLU A 296 -8.52 24.00 -4.31
C GLU A 296 -9.46 23.21 -3.38
N ILE A 297 -9.22 21.90 -3.20
CA ILE A 297 -10.02 21.07 -2.28
C ILE A 297 -9.85 21.52 -0.83
N GLN A 298 -8.62 21.78 -0.39
CA GLN A 298 -8.36 22.26 0.97
C GLN A 298 -9.07 23.58 1.24
N GLU A 299 -9.00 24.53 0.30
CA GLU A 299 -9.68 25.82 0.43
C GLU A 299 -11.20 25.68 0.40
N PHE A 300 -11.73 24.79 -0.44
CA PHE A 300 -13.15 24.46 -0.46
C PHE A 300 -13.63 23.86 0.86
N ASN A 301 -12.85 22.95 1.45
CA ASN A 301 -13.12 22.34 2.76
C ASN A 301 -13.09 23.39 3.88
N ASN A 302 -12.10 24.28 3.88
CA ASN A 302 -12.00 25.36 4.86
C ASN A 302 -13.18 26.33 4.75
N THR A 303 -13.50 26.77 3.53
CA THR A 303 -14.62 27.69 3.27
C THR A 303 -15.95 27.06 3.72
N THR A 304 -16.18 25.80 3.37
CA THR A 304 -17.38 25.06 3.78
C THR A 304 -17.47 24.98 5.31
N THR A 305 -16.37 24.64 5.97
CA THR A 305 -16.30 24.58 7.44
C THR A 305 -16.69 25.92 8.05
N HIS A 306 -16.10 27.02 7.59
CA HIS A 306 -16.42 28.36 8.07
C HIS A 306 -17.89 28.73 7.87
N LEU A 307 -18.45 28.47 6.68
CA LEU A 307 -19.86 28.73 6.38
C LEU A 307 -20.80 27.98 7.33
N ILE A 308 -20.48 26.72 7.62
CA ILE A 308 -21.31 25.87 8.48
C ILE A 308 -21.18 26.30 9.95
N LEU A 309 -19.96 26.59 10.42
CA LEU A 309 -19.75 27.11 11.78
C LEU A 309 -20.41 28.48 11.99
N HIS A 310 -20.59 29.29 10.93
CA HIS A 310 -21.31 30.55 11.01
C HIS A 310 -22.82 30.39 11.26
N LEU A 311 -23.39 29.20 11.00
CA LEU A 311 -24.78 28.90 11.37
C LEU A 311 -24.96 28.77 12.89
N LEU A 312 -23.87 28.51 13.62
CA LEU A 312 -23.89 28.32 15.06
C LEU A 312 -23.88 29.66 15.81
N THR A 313 -24.34 29.65 17.05
CA THR A 313 -24.09 30.75 17.97
C THR A 313 -22.61 30.81 18.36
N GLN A 314 -22.15 31.96 18.87
CA GLN A 314 -20.77 32.10 19.34
C GLN A 314 -20.42 31.08 20.44
N LYS A 315 -21.35 30.80 21.36
CA LYS A 315 -21.15 29.81 22.42
C LYS A 315 -20.99 28.39 21.87
N GLN A 316 -21.82 28.02 20.90
CA GLN A 316 -21.72 26.70 20.25
C GLN A 316 -20.42 26.54 19.45
N ARG A 317 -19.94 27.60 18.78
CA ARG A 317 -18.62 27.56 18.12
C ARG A 317 -17.48 27.33 19.11
N GLN A 318 -17.49 28.04 20.24
CA GLN A 318 -16.49 27.84 21.30
C GLN A 318 -16.51 26.40 21.83
N GLN A 319 -17.70 25.84 22.04
CA GLN A 319 -17.84 24.44 22.47
C GLN A 319 -17.25 23.46 21.45
N PHE A 320 -17.47 23.67 20.15
CA PHE A 320 -16.86 22.85 19.11
C PHE A 320 -15.33 22.95 19.07
N GLU A 321 -14.77 24.14 19.29
CA GLU A 321 -13.32 24.39 19.29
C GLU A 321 -12.61 23.84 20.53
N GLU A 322 -13.32 23.67 21.64
CA GLU A 322 -12.80 23.15 22.92
C GLU A 322 -12.77 21.60 23.00
N GLU A 323 -13.50 20.91 22.11
CA GLU A 323 -13.47 19.44 21.93
C GLU A 323 -12.36 18.97 20.99
#